data_AF-A0A2V5RBG5-F1
#
_entry.id   AF-A0A2V5RBG5-F1
#
_cell.length_a   1.000
_cell.length_b   1.000
_cell.length_c   1.000
_cell.angle_alpha   90.00
_cell.angle_beta   90.00
_cell.angle_gamma   90.00
#
_symmetry.space_group_name_H-M   'P 1'
#
loop_
_entity.id
_entity.type
_entity.pdbx_description
1 polymer ?
#
loop_
_entity_poly.entity_id
_entity_poly.type
_entity_poly.pdbx_seq_one_letter_code
_entity_poly.pdbx_strand_id
1 'polypeptide(L)'
;LNSTTGQTAIWYLSGATLIGAAYGPTVPAGWTFVATADFNGDLKPDYLLYNSARRQTAIWYMNNNVFVNAAFGPTLPAGWSLVGE
;
A
#
# COMPACT_ATOMS: atom_id res chain seq x y z
N LEU A 1 6.67 3.97 -5.26
CA LEU A 1 6.75 2.59 -5.78
C LEU A 1 7.72 2.56 -6.96
N ASN A 2 8.67 1.63 -6.98
CA ASN A 2 9.46 1.34 -8.16
C ASN A 2 8.64 0.41 -9.08
N SER A 3 8.31 0.87 -10.28
CA SER A 3 7.45 0.15 -11.23
C SER A 3 8.07 -1.13 -11.80
N THR A 4 9.39 -1.28 -11.69
CA THR A 4 10.11 -2.45 -12.20
C THR A 4 10.27 -3.52 -11.13
N THR A 5 10.62 -3.13 -9.90
CA THR A 5 10.94 -4.06 -8.82
C THR A 5 9.81 -4.27 -7.83
N GLY A 6 8.78 -3.42 -7.82
CA GLY A 6 7.73 -3.41 -6.80
C GLY A 6 8.17 -2.81 -5.46
N GLN A 7 9.41 -2.35 -5.32
CA GLN A 7 9.92 -1.82 -4.05
C GLN A 7 9.22 -0.50 -3.69
N THR A 8 8.82 -0.35 -2.43
CA THR A 8 8.28 0.91 -1.90
C THR A 8 9.34 1.65 -1.09
N ALA A 9 9.16 2.96 -0.95
CA ALA A 9 9.98 3.82 -0.11
C ALA A 9 9.07 4.80 0.62
N ILE A 10 9.45 5.14 1.84
CA ILE A 10 8.76 6.09 2.72
C ILE A 10 9.72 7.24 2.97
N TRP A 11 9.23 8.46 2.77
CA TRP A 11 9.95 9.70 3.07
C TRP A 11 9.37 10.31 4.34
N TYR A 12 10.24 10.57 5.31
CA TYR A 12 9.89 11.31 6.52
C TYR A 12 10.14 12.79 6.26
N LEU A 13 9.08 13.58 6.37
CA LEU A 13 9.12 15.02 6.11
C LEU A 13 8.80 15.81 7.38
N SER A 14 9.47 16.95 7.56
CA SER A 14 9.05 18.01 8.47
C SER A 14 8.65 19.23 7.64
N GLY A 15 7.35 19.42 7.44
CA GLY A 15 6.83 20.31 6.41
C GLY A 15 7.28 19.85 5.02
N ALA A 16 7.90 20.74 4.25
CA ALA A 16 8.48 20.42 2.93
C ALA A 16 9.91 19.87 3.00
N THR A 17 10.50 19.77 4.20
CA THR A 17 11.89 19.35 4.37
C THR A 17 12.00 17.84 4.55
N LEU A 18 12.82 17.19 3.74
CA LEU A 18 13.18 15.78 3.92
C LEU A 18 14.09 15.60 5.13
N ILE A 19 13.64 14.83 6.12
CA ILE A 19 14.41 14.54 7.34
C ILE A 19 14.90 13.08 7.42
N GLY A 20 14.40 12.21 6.53
CA GLY A 20 14.88 10.84 6.41
C GLY A 20 14.08 10.04 5.39
N ALA A 21 14.54 8.83 5.10
CA ALA A 21 13.80 7.88 4.27
C ALA A 21 14.09 6.45 4.71
N ALA A 22 13.17 5.55 4.38
CA ALA A 22 13.34 4.12 4.56
C ALA A 22 12.72 3.35 3.39
N TYR A 23 13.28 2.18 3.07
CA TYR A 23 12.60 1.25 2.19
C TYR A 23 11.44 0.60 2.94
N GLY A 24 10.29 0.53 2.26
CA GLY A 24 9.13 -0.24 2.69
C GLY A 24 9.15 -1.65 2.09
N PRO A 25 8.05 -2.40 2.24
CA PRO A 25 7.94 -3.73 1.68
C PRO A 25 7.84 -3.69 0.15
N THR A 26 8.29 -4.77 -0.49
CA THR A 26 8.14 -4.96 -1.93
C THR A 26 6.72 -5.46 -2.23
N VAL A 27 5.99 -4.73 -3.08
CA VAL A 27 4.68 -5.16 -3.57
C VAL A 27 4.87 -6.35 -4.52
N PRO A 28 4.15 -7.47 -4.34
CA PRO A 28 4.38 -8.67 -5.14
C PRO A 28 3.89 -8.47 -6.57
N ALA A 29 4.47 -9.21 -7.51
CA ALA A 29 4.06 -9.16 -8.91
C ALA A 29 2.55 -9.43 -9.07
N GLY A 30 1.91 -8.65 -9.95
CA GLY A 30 0.46 -8.70 -10.18
C GLY A 30 -0.38 -7.91 -9.18
N TRP A 31 0.22 -7.34 -8.14
CA TRP A 31 -0.42 -6.35 -7.26
C TRP A 31 0.06 -4.94 -7.59
N THR A 32 -0.82 -3.98 -7.42
CA THR A 32 -0.56 -2.55 -7.60
C THR A 32 -0.80 -1.83 -6.29
N PHE A 33 0.11 -0.94 -5.92
CA PHE A 33 -0.10 -0.01 -4.82
C PHE A 33 -1.11 1.07 -5.22
N VAL A 34 -2.18 1.24 -4.45
CA VAL A 34 -3.26 2.19 -4.74
C VAL A 34 -3.16 3.42 -3.86
N ALA A 35 -3.13 3.24 -2.54
CA ALA A 35 -3.14 4.33 -1.58
C ALA A 35 -2.57 3.89 -0.22
N THR A 36 -2.39 4.86 0.67
CA THR A 36 -2.13 4.63 2.09
C THR A 36 -3.16 5.31 2.95
N ALA A 37 -3.68 4.62 3.96
CA ALA A 37 -4.54 5.16 5.00
C ALA A 37 -4.41 4.30 6.27
N ASP A 38 -4.85 4.80 7.42
CA ASP A 38 -4.97 3.97 8.62
C ASP A 38 -6.27 3.14 8.53
N PHE A 39 -6.17 1.89 8.10
CA PHE A 39 -7.34 1.04 7.87
C PHE A 39 -7.72 0.21 9.10
N ASN A 40 -6.81 0.01 10.06
CA ASN A 40 -7.06 -0.75 11.28
C ASN A 40 -7.23 0.10 12.55
N GLY A 41 -7.07 1.42 12.46
CA GLY A 41 -7.26 2.38 13.55
C GLY A 41 -6.10 2.44 14.55
N ASP A 42 -4.89 2.04 14.15
CA ASP A 42 -3.71 1.97 15.02
C ASP A 42 -2.76 3.19 14.91
N LEU A 43 -3.22 4.23 14.21
CA LEU A 43 -2.51 5.48 13.92
C LEU A 43 -1.28 5.32 13.02
N LYS A 44 -1.19 4.23 12.24
CA LYS A 44 -0.10 4.00 11.29
C LYS A 44 -0.69 3.82 9.88
N PRO A 45 -0.07 4.41 8.85
CA PRO A 45 -0.53 4.22 7.47
C PRO A 45 -0.31 2.79 6.98
N ASP A 46 -1.40 2.13 6.63
CA ASP A 46 -1.46 0.82 5.96
C ASP A 46 -1.49 0.98 4.43
N TYR A 47 -1.24 -0.09 3.67
CA TYR A 47 -1.29 -0.03 2.20
C TYR A 47 -2.57 -0.63 1.65
N LEU A 48 -3.21 0.07 0.71
CA LEU A 48 -4.27 -0.46 -0.13
C LEU A 48 -3.67 -1.00 -1.44
N LEU A 49 -3.92 -2.27 -1.73
CA LEU A 49 -3.41 -2.96 -2.92
C LEU A 49 -4.53 -3.54 -3.78
N TYR A 50 -4.26 -3.61 -5.09
CA TYR A 50 -5.19 -4.16 -6.08
C TYR A 50 -4.51 -5.15 -7.03
N ASN A 51 -5.13 -6.30 -7.25
CA ASN A 51 -4.74 -7.28 -8.26
C ASN A 51 -5.73 -7.24 -9.42
N SER A 52 -5.35 -6.62 -10.54
CA SER A 52 -6.23 -6.43 -11.70
C SER A 52 -6.60 -7.74 -12.41
N ALA A 53 -5.70 -8.73 -12.42
CA ALA A 53 -5.96 -10.02 -13.05
C ALA A 53 -7.09 -10.81 -12.35
N ARG A 54 -7.19 -10.67 -11.01
CA ARG A 54 -8.23 -11.32 -10.19
C ARG A 54 -9.33 -10.37 -9.74
N ARG A 55 -9.21 -9.07 -10.02
CA ARG A 55 -10.01 -7.98 -9.44
C ARG A 55 -10.05 -8.01 -7.91
N GLN A 56 -9.01 -8.55 -7.27
CA GLN A 56 -8.96 -8.73 -5.82
C GLN A 56 -8.36 -7.51 -5.15
N THR A 57 -8.93 -7.11 -4.01
CA THR A 57 -8.39 -6.03 -3.16
C THR A 57 -7.70 -6.62 -1.92
N ALA A 58 -6.72 -5.92 -1.38
CA ALA A 58 -6.09 -6.29 -0.13
C ALA A 58 -5.64 -5.04 0.64
N ILE A 59 -5.64 -5.16 1.95
CA ILE A 59 -4.99 -4.22 2.86
C ILE A 59 -3.77 -4.91 3.44
N TRP A 60 -2.64 -4.22 3.43
CA TRP A 60 -1.45 -4.61 4.16
C TRP A 60 -1.29 -3.72 5.37
N TYR A 61 -1.36 -4.34 6.54
CA TYR A 61 -1.14 -3.67 7.81
C TYR A 61 0.35 -3.43 8.04
N MET A 62 0.67 -2.19 8.42
CA MET A 62 2.04 -1.71 8.48
C MET A 62 2.39 -1.23 9.89
N ASN A 63 3.65 -1.43 10.27
CA ASN A 63 4.25 -0.72 11.39
C ASN A 63 5.45 0.06 10.86
N ASN A 64 5.23 1.36 10.61
CA ASN A 64 6.18 2.22 9.93
C ASN A 64 6.52 1.67 8.52
N ASN A 65 7.78 1.31 8.26
CA ASN A 65 8.23 0.76 6.99
C ASN A 65 8.19 -0.78 6.93
N VAL A 66 7.60 -1.44 7.92
CA VAL A 66 7.57 -2.90 8.06
C VAL A 66 6.17 -3.43 7.82
N PHE A 67 6.04 -4.42 6.94
CA PHE A 67 4.82 -5.20 6.76
C PHE A 67 4.58 -6.11 7.98
N VAL A 68 3.38 -6.06 8.55
CA VAL A 68 3.00 -6.84 9.73
C VAL A 68 2.06 -7.99 9.37
N ASN A 69 0.96 -7.69 8.69
CA ASN A 69 -0.05 -8.67 8.31
C ASN A 69 -0.88 -8.16 7.12
N ALA A 70 -1.74 -8.99 6.54
CA ALA A 70 -2.63 -8.60 5.46
C ALA A 70 -4.05 -9.13 5.67
N ALA A 71 -5.01 -8.44 5.05
CA ALA A 71 -6.38 -8.91 4.89
C ALA A 71 -6.81 -8.77 3.42
N PHE A 72 -7.47 -9.79 2.90
CA PHE A 72 -8.14 -9.67 1.61
C PHE A 72 -9.45 -8.91 1.78
N GLY A 73 -9.68 -7.95 0.89
CA GLY A 73 -10.95 -7.28 0.74
C GLY A 73 -11.83 -7.99 -0.30
N PRO A 74 -12.92 -7.35 -0.73
CA PRO A 74 -13.80 -7.90 -1.76
C PRO A 74 -13.10 -8.01 -3.11
N THR A 75 -13.64 -8.91 -3.95
CA THR A 75 -13.35 -8.94 -5.39
C THR A 75 -14.28 -7.96 -6.09
N LEU A 76 -13.72 -7.04 -6.87
CA LEU A 76 -14.49 -6.05 -7.59
C LEU A 76 -15.21 -6.67 -8.80
N PRO A 77 -16.45 -6.23 -9.11
CA PRO A 77 -17.10 -6.56 -10.37
C PRO A 77 -16.32 -6.00 -11.57
N ALA A 78 -16.56 -6.56 -12.75
CA ALA A 78 -15.96 -6.03 -13.97
C ALA A 78 -16.40 -4.58 -14.23
N GLY A 79 -15.48 -3.74 -14.70
CA GLY A 79 -15.74 -2.32 -14.98
C GLY A 79 -15.57 -1.37 -13.79
N TRP A 80 -15.31 -1.88 -12.58
CA TRP A 80 -15.05 -1.05 -11.40
C TRP A 80 -13.56 -0.82 -11.17
N SER A 81 -13.23 0.35 -10.62
CA SER A 81 -11.89 0.75 -10.21
C SER A 81 -11.82 0.86 -8.69
N LEU A 82 -10.69 0.45 -8.10
CA LEU A 82 -10.38 0.72 -6.70
C LEU A 82 -9.76 2.12 -6.57
N VAL A 83 -10.30 2.94 -5.68
CA VAL A 83 -9.75 4.24 -5.30
C VAL A 83 -9.57 4.23 -3.78
N GLY A 84 -8.45 4.75 -3.29
CA GLY A 84 -8.23 5.00 -1.87
C GLY A 84 -8.12 6.49 -1.61
N GLU A 85 -8.52 6.92 -0.42
CA GLU A 85 -8.37 8.29 0.09
C GLU A 85 -7.34 8.35 1.21
#